data_AF-A0AAV8XGJ3-F1
#
_entry.id   AF-A0AAV8XGJ3-F1
#
_cell.length_a   1.000
_cell.length_b   1.000
_cell.length_c   1.000
_cell.angle_alpha   90.00
_cell.angle_beta   90.00
_cell.angle_gamma   90.00
#
_symmetry.space_group_name_H-M   'P 1'
#
loop_
_entity.id
_entity.type
_entity.pdbx_description
1 polymer ?
#
loop_
_entity_poly.entity_id
_entity_poly.type
_entity_poly.pdbx_seq_one_letter_code
_entity_poly.pdbx_strand_id
1 'polypeptide(L)'
;MLSTSVYEEKYRSEEDIYKNNLKTYFRPEDIRYFESRQDDLSNAKHISLDGVIRKWINCWNVQTCLEHVAFDKDSSFLVPKLHKDYVLNNASLGKLNCLKEVVVVFPVNMVMRKGFPLFQRFDDILYRMISSGFIAKWENEVLLDKYKKSSIEFILFDDPCLLFDSVCDRISILSKEKEIWHV
;
A
#
# COMPACT_ATOMS: atom_id res chain seq x y z
N MET A 1 1.64 11.92 35.38
CA MET A 1 0.67 11.32 34.43
C MET A 1 1.32 11.30 33.06
N LEU A 2 1.62 10.12 32.52
CA LEU A 2 2.00 9.96 31.11
C LEU A 2 0.71 10.04 30.30
N SER A 3 0.43 11.17 29.64
CA SER A 3 -0.68 11.24 28.69
C SER A 3 -0.27 10.47 27.44
N THR A 4 -0.82 9.28 27.27
CA THR A 4 -0.83 8.62 25.96
C THR A 4 -1.66 9.49 25.05
N SER A 5 -1.01 10.14 24.07
CA SER A 5 -1.73 10.87 23.04
C SER A 5 -2.62 9.88 22.30
N VAL A 6 -3.94 9.98 22.46
CA VAL A 6 -4.89 9.17 21.71
C VAL A 6 -4.77 9.59 20.25
N TYR A 7 -4.22 8.71 19.43
CA TYR A 7 -4.10 8.92 18.00
C TYR A 7 -5.49 8.75 17.37
N GLU A 8 -6.01 9.79 16.72
CA GLU A 8 -7.23 9.70 15.93
C GLU A 8 -6.87 9.66 14.44
N GLU A 9 -7.33 8.60 13.77
CA GLU A 9 -7.22 8.42 12.33
C GLU A 9 -8.04 9.49 11.60
N LYS A 10 -7.36 10.42 10.91
CA LYS A 10 -7.98 11.56 10.20
C LYS A 10 -8.72 11.16 8.92
N TYR A 11 -8.25 10.12 8.23
CA TYR A 11 -8.78 9.65 6.96
C TYR A 11 -8.98 8.14 7.04
N ARG A 12 -10.20 7.66 6.79
CA ARG A 12 -10.55 6.24 6.94
C ARG A 12 -10.84 5.54 5.63
N SER A 13 -11.15 6.31 4.59
CA SER A 13 -11.51 5.77 3.29
C SER A 13 -10.89 6.55 2.14
N GLU A 14 -10.99 5.99 0.94
CA GLU A 14 -10.54 6.65 -0.27
C GLU A 14 -11.30 7.98 -0.47
N GLU A 15 -12.60 8.01 -0.21
CA GLU A 15 -13.45 9.19 -0.39
C GLU A 15 -13.00 10.35 0.50
N ASP A 16 -12.52 10.06 1.72
CA ASP A 16 -12.01 11.08 2.63
C ASP A 16 -10.78 11.79 2.03
N ILE A 17 -9.90 11.06 1.36
CA ILE A 17 -8.70 11.60 0.71
C ILE A 17 -9.09 12.62 -0.37
N TYR A 18 -10.09 12.27 -1.19
CA TYR A 18 -10.55 13.14 -2.27
C TYR A 18 -11.39 14.32 -1.76
N LYS A 19 -12.24 14.12 -0.74
CA LYS A 19 -13.02 15.20 -0.10
C LYS A 19 -12.13 16.24 0.56
N ASN A 20 -11.01 15.82 1.16
CA ASN A 20 -10.11 16.71 1.90
C ASN A 20 -8.96 17.27 1.05
N ASN A 21 -9.00 17.07 -0.27
CA ASN A 21 -8.03 17.63 -1.21
C ASN A 21 -6.55 17.30 -0.95
N LEU A 22 -6.30 16.07 -0.48
CA LEU A 22 -4.94 15.56 -0.31
C LEU A 22 -4.21 15.46 -1.65
N LYS A 23 -2.94 15.87 -1.68
CA LYS A 23 -2.04 15.64 -2.82
C LYS A 23 -1.82 14.14 -2.95
N THR A 24 -2.18 13.55 -4.08
CA THR A 24 -2.13 12.10 -4.24
C THR A 24 -1.10 11.71 -5.28
N TYR A 25 -0.08 10.97 -4.83
CA TYR A 25 0.95 10.43 -5.68
C TYR A 25 0.51 9.07 -6.25
N PHE A 26 0.91 8.80 -7.48
CA PHE A 26 0.66 7.54 -8.19
C PHE A 26 1.86 7.19 -9.05
N ARG A 27 2.14 5.90 -9.25
CA ARG A 27 3.08 5.54 -10.31
C ARG A 27 2.38 5.71 -11.66
N PRO A 28 3.05 6.20 -12.71
CA PRO A 28 2.44 6.42 -14.02
C PRO A 28 1.71 5.19 -14.57
N GLU A 29 2.23 3.99 -14.28
CA GLU A 29 1.65 2.73 -14.76
C GLU A 29 0.34 2.34 -14.05
N ASP A 30 0.04 2.96 -12.91
CA ASP A 30 -1.14 2.61 -12.11
C ASP A 30 -2.45 3.14 -12.75
N ILE A 31 -2.37 4.02 -13.77
CA ILE A 31 -3.55 4.63 -14.40
C ILE A 31 -4.46 3.57 -15.02
N ARG A 32 -3.86 2.50 -15.56
CA ARG A 32 -4.56 1.37 -16.18
C ARG A 32 -5.55 0.69 -15.24
N TYR A 33 -5.32 0.75 -13.93
CA TYR A 33 -6.19 0.14 -12.94
C TYR A 33 -7.48 0.92 -12.70
N PHE A 34 -7.49 2.21 -13.07
CA PHE A 34 -8.66 3.06 -12.95
C PHE A 34 -9.44 3.12 -14.29
N GLU A 35 -8.75 2.94 -15.42
CA GLU A 35 -9.37 2.88 -16.74
C GLU A 35 -10.27 1.66 -16.92
N SER A 36 -9.83 0.48 -16.46
CA SER A 36 -10.57 -0.79 -16.61
C SER A 36 -11.80 -0.92 -15.71
N ARG A 37 -12.06 0.07 -14.84
CA ARG A 37 -13.15 0.04 -13.84
C ARG A 37 -14.41 0.78 -14.28
N GLN A 38 -14.46 1.31 -15.50
CA GLN A 38 -15.63 2.06 -15.97
C GLN A 38 -16.94 1.26 -15.94
N ASP A 39 -16.88 -0.07 -16.08
CA ASP A 39 -18.07 -0.91 -16.25
C ASP A 39 -18.68 -1.46 -14.95
N ASP A 40 -17.93 -1.52 -13.85
CA ASP A 40 -18.37 -2.07 -12.54
C ASP A 40 -18.86 -1.01 -11.53
N LEU A 41 -18.89 0.27 -11.93
CA LEU A 41 -19.13 1.44 -11.08
C LEU A 41 -20.59 1.63 -10.61
N SER A 42 -21.52 0.74 -10.94
CA SER A 42 -22.94 0.94 -10.61
C SER A 42 -23.30 0.72 -9.14
N ASN A 43 -22.45 0.05 -8.34
CA ASN A 43 -22.82 -0.39 -6.98
C ASN A 43 -21.86 -0.02 -5.83
N ALA A 44 -20.75 0.69 -6.08
CA ALA A 44 -19.80 1.01 -5.03
C ALA A 44 -19.50 2.53 -4.96
N LYS A 45 -19.29 3.02 -3.73
CA LYS A 45 -19.05 4.44 -3.35
C LYS A 45 -17.77 5.06 -3.93
N HIS A 46 -17.24 4.53 -5.03
CA HIS A 46 -15.93 4.87 -5.56
C HIS A 46 -15.85 6.27 -6.18
N ILE A 47 -14.65 6.84 -6.14
CA ILE A 47 -14.33 8.09 -6.81
C ILE A 47 -14.31 7.89 -8.33
N SER A 48 -14.94 8.80 -9.05
CA SER A 48 -14.90 8.84 -10.52
C SER A 48 -13.46 8.90 -11.04
N LEU A 49 -13.16 8.24 -12.16
CA LEU A 49 -11.86 8.31 -12.84
C LEU A 49 -11.38 9.76 -13.04
N ASP A 50 -12.28 10.67 -13.44
CA ASP A 50 -11.98 12.10 -13.59
C ASP A 50 -11.45 12.74 -12.30
N GLY A 51 -12.01 12.35 -11.16
CA GLY A 51 -11.57 12.81 -9.84
C GLY A 51 -10.17 12.29 -9.48
N VAL A 52 -9.84 11.08 -9.90
CA VAL A 52 -8.51 10.48 -9.76
C VAL A 52 -7.50 11.22 -10.64
N ILE A 53 -7.79 11.37 -11.93
CA ILE A 53 -6.91 12.00 -12.92
C ILE A 53 -6.61 13.46 -12.54
N ARG A 54 -7.60 14.23 -12.10
CA ARG A 54 -7.42 15.64 -11.70
C ARG A 54 -6.44 15.82 -10.54
N LYS A 55 -6.21 14.78 -9.73
CA LYS A 55 -5.31 14.81 -8.58
C LYS A 55 -4.05 13.96 -8.77
N TRP A 56 -3.82 13.50 -9.99
CA TRP A 56 -2.74 12.59 -10.32
C TRP A 56 -1.38 13.30 -10.28
N ILE A 57 -0.54 12.95 -9.31
CA ILE A 57 0.85 13.40 -9.25
C ILE A 57 1.75 12.20 -9.55
N ASN A 58 2.53 12.28 -10.62
CA ASN A 58 3.43 11.21 -11.01
C ASN A 58 4.55 10.99 -9.98
N CYS A 59 4.69 9.74 -9.57
CA CYS A 59 5.73 9.25 -8.70
C CYS A 59 6.65 8.28 -9.46
N TRP A 60 7.84 8.74 -9.82
CA TRP A 60 8.84 7.91 -10.52
C TRP A 60 9.77 7.16 -9.56
N ASN A 61 9.93 7.67 -8.33
CA ASN A 61 10.73 7.05 -7.28
C ASN A 61 9.85 6.83 -6.05
N VAL A 62 9.48 5.58 -5.81
CA VAL A 62 8.59 5.18 -4.71
C VAL A 62 9.14 5.64 -3.36
N GLN A 63 10.45 5.49 -3.12
CA GLN A 63 11.08 5.88 -1.87
C GLN A 63 10.93 7.38 -1.62
N THR A 64 11.23 8.20 -2.63
CA THR A 64 11.09 9.67 -2.53
C THR A 64 9.65 10.09 -2.29
N CYS A 65 8.67 9.46 -2.94
CA CYS A 65 7.26 9.79 -2.71
C CYS A 65 6.77 9.34 -1.33
N LEU A 66 7.24 8.19 -0.83
CA LEU A 66 6.97 7.75 0.55
C LEU A 66 7.56 8.71 1.57
N GLU A 67 8.77 9.21 1.32
CA GLU A 67 9.39 10.25 2.15
C GLU A 67 8.54 11.53 2.10
N HIS A 68 8.16 12.01 0.90
CA HIS A 68 7.24 13.15 0.79
C HIS A 68 5.96 12.92 1.59
N VAL A 69 5.35 11.74 1.52
CA VAL A 69 4.13 11.44 2.29
C VAL A 69 4.38 11.36 3.79
N ALA A 70 5.57 10.93 4.21
CA ALA A 70 5.96 10.91 5.61
C ALA A 70 6.17 12.31 6.20
N PHE A 71 6.59 13.28 5.39
CA PHE A 71 6.88 14.64 5.83
C PHE A 71 5.75 15.65 5.54
N ASP A 72 5.00 15.46 4.45
CA ASP A 72 3.91 16.34 4.02
C ASP A 72 2.57 15.89 4.62
N LYS A 73 2.04 16.71 5.53
CA LYS A 73 0.80 16.47 6.30
C LYS A 73 -0.49 16.36 5.48
N ASP A 74 -0.46 16.74 4.21
CA ASP A 74 -1.62 16.81 3.32
C ASP A 74 -1.37 16.05 2.02
N SER A 75 -0.74 14.88 2.15
CA SER A 75 -0.45 14.02 1.01
C SER A 75 -0.78 12.54 1.26
N SER A 76 -0.94 11.82 0.17
CA SER A 76 -1.21 10.38 0.14
C SER A 76 -0.53 9.74 -1.06
N PHE A 77 -0.29 8.44 -0.99
CA PHE A 77 0.35 7.70 -2.06
C PHE A 77 -0.29 6.34 -2.23
N LEU A 78 -0.62 6.01 -3.48
CA LEU A 78 -1.06 4.67 -3.85
C LEU A 78 0.17 3.80 -4.14
N VAL A 79 0.31 2.71 -3.40
CA VAL A 79 1.48 1.83 -3.50
C VAL A 79 1.08 0.37 -3.29
N PRO A 80 1.72 -0.60 -3.96
CA PRO A 80 1.48 -2.01 -3.69
C PRO A 80 1.76 -2.34 -2.22
N LYS A 81 0.90 -3.15 -1.60
CA LYS A 81 0.97 -3.58 -0.19
C LYS A 81 2.34 -4.14 0.15
N LEU A 82 2.85 -5.08 -0.65
CA LEU A 82 4.17 -5.67 -0.44
C LEU A 82 5.30 -4.62 -0.42
N HIS A 83 5.19 -3.58 -1.25
CA HIS A 83 6.19 -2.52 -1.29
C HIS A 83 6.06 -1.59 -0.09
N LYS A 84 4.83 -1.25 0.32
CA LYS A 84 4.57 -0.55 1.58
C LYS A 84 5.14 -1.34 2.76
N ASP A 85 4.78 -2.61 2.91
CA ASP A 85 5.21 -3.47 4.02
C ASP A 85 6.75 -3.57 4.05
N TYR A 86 7.37 -3.74 2.88
CA TYR A 86 8.83 -3.74 2.77
C TYR A 86 9.44 -2.42 3.26
N VAL A 87 8.93 -1.27 2.82
CA VAL A 87 9.51 0.03 3.22
C VAL A 87 9.24 0.33 4.69
N LEU A 88 8.04 0.07 5.21
CA LEU A 88 7.71 0.27 6.62
C LEU A 88 8.57 -0.59 7.55
N ASN A 89 8.92 -1.82 7.13
CA ASN A 89 9.78 -2.70 7.89
C ASN A 89 11.28 -2.35 7.76
N ASN A 90 11.69 -1.70 6.67
CA ASN A 90 13.11 -1.53 6.34
C ASN A 90 13.65 -0.10 6.40
N ALA A 91 12.78 0.91 6.42
CA ALA A 91 13.16 2.32 6.43
C ALA A 91 12.68 3.01 7.71
N SER A 92 13.49 3.93 8.23
CA SER A 92 13.10 4.81 9.34
C SER A 92 12.27 5.97 8.81
N LEU A 93 11.11 5.67 8.22
CA LEU A 93 10.15 6.70 7.86
C LEU A 93 9.39 7.18 9.09
N GLY A 94 8.84 8.39 9.02
CA GLY A 94 7.90 8.90 10.02
C GLY A 94 6.65 8.02 10.14
N LYS A 95 5.70 8.43 11.00
CA LYS A 95 4.49 7.65 11.26
C LYS A 95 3.55 7.58 10.03
N LEU A 96 3.78 6.59 9.17
CA LEU A 96 2.86 5.92 8.23
C LEU A 96 1.42 5.80 8.76
N ASN A 97 0.37 6.21 8.04
CA ASN A 97 -0.98 5.65 8.24
C ASN A 97 -1.50 5.11 6.91
N CYS A 98 -2.14 3.95 6.96
CA CYS A 98 -2.56 3.21 5.80
C CYS A 98 -4.07 3.02 5.89
N LEU A 99 -4.76 3.19 4.76
CA LEU A 99 -6.17 2.82 4.69
C LEU A 99 -6.28 1.31 4.96
N LYS A 100 -7.25 0.92 5.78
CA LYS A 100 -7.55 -0.50 6.05
C LYS A 100 -8.11 -1.21 4.82
N GLU A 101 -8.81 -0.46 3.97
CA GLU A 101 -9.43 -0.99 2.77
C GLU A 101 -8.49 -0.89 1.57
N VAL A 102 -8.50 -1.96 0.79
CA VAL A 102 -7.74 -2.07 -0.45
C VAL A 102 -8.39 -1.21 -1.52
N VAL A 103 -7.62 -0.32 -2.14
CA VAL A 103 -8.15 0.54 -3.22
C VAL A 103 -8.25 -0.25 -4.53
N VAL A 104 -7.22 -1.03 -4.83
CA VAL A 104 -7.14 -1.85 -6.05
C VAL A 104 -6.50 -3.20 -5.74
N VAL A 105 -7.11 -4.27 -6.25
CA VAL A 105 -6.52 -5.61 -6.33
C VAL A 105 -6.13 -5.85 -7.78
N PHE A 106 -4.90 -6.29 -8.01
CA PHE A 106 -4.46 -6.77 -9.31
C PHE A 106 -3.64 -8.05 -9.14
N PRO A 107 -3.67 -8.99 -10.09
CA PRO A 107 -2.83 -10.18 -10.05
C PRO A 107 -1.40 -9.87 -10.54
N VAL A 108 -0.41 -10.53 -9.93
CA VAL A 108 0.95 -10.59 -10.49
C VAL A 108 1.00 -11.73 -11.50
N ASN A 109 1.21 -11.39 -12.78
CA ASN A 109 1.23 -12.37 -13.86
C ASN A 109 2.64 -12.52 -14.44
N MET A 110 3.03 -13.76 -14.75
CA MET A 110 4.18 -14.03 -15.61
C MET A 110 3.69 -14.16 -17.06
N VAL A 111 4.19 -13.30 -17.94
CA VAL A 111 3.82 -13.30 -19.36
C VAL A 111 4.86 -14.08 -20.17
N MET A 112 4.41 -15.05 -20.95
CA MET A 112 5.25 -15.86 -21.83
C MET A 112 4.84 -15.70 -23.30
N ARG A 113 5.79 -15.93 -24.22
CA ARG A 113 5.51 -15.91 -25.66
C ARG A 113 4.52 -17.03 -26.01
N LYS A 114 3.55 -16.73 -26.88
CA LYS A 114 2.63 -17.74 -27.42
C LYS A 114 3.43 -18.88 -28.06
N GLY A 115 3.08 -20.12 -27.70
CA GLY A 115 3.77 -21.32 -28.17
C GLY A 115 5.07 -21.65 -27.44
N PHE A 116 5.33 -21.02 -26.29
CA PHE A 116 6.50 -21.36 -25.47
C PHE A 116 6.45 -22.85 -25.03
N PRO A 117 7.41 -23.68 -25.46
CA PRO A 117 7.29 -25.13 -25.36
C PRO A 117 7.35 -25.65 -23.92
N LEU A 118 7.81 -24.83 -22.97
CA LEU A 118 7.95 -25.22 -21.56
C LEU A 118 6.84 -24.67 -20.67
N PHE A 119 5.80 -24.03 -21.23
CA PHE A 119 4.74 -23.38 -20.44
C PHE A 119 4.17 -24.32 -19.36
N GLN A 120 3.73 -25.52 -19.75
CA GLN A 120 3.17 -26.51 -18.80
C GLN A 120 4.15 -26.86 -17.68
N ARG A 121 5.44 -27.04 -18.02
CA ARG A 121 6.46 -27.36 -17.02
C ARG A 121 6.71 -26.21 -16.05
N PHE A 122 6.69 -24.97 -16.53
CA PHE A 122 6.81 -23.81 -15.65
C PHE A 122 5.59 -23.66 -14.74
N ASP A 123 4.39 -23.87 -15.27
CA ASP A 123 3.14 -23.83 -14.51
C ASP A 123 3.14 -24.88 -13.39
N ASP A 124 3.53 -26.13 -13.70
CA ASP A 124 3.69 -27.20 -12.70
C ASP A 124 4.69 -26.83 -11.59
N ILE A 125 5.83 -26.22 -11.96
CA ILE A 125 6.84 -25.78 -10.99
C ILE A 125 6.28 -24.67 -10.12
N LEU A 126 5.62 -23.67 -10.72
CA LEU A 126 5.02 -22.56 -9.99
C LEU A 126 3.96 -23.06 -9.01
N TYR A 127 3.08 -23.96 -9.46
CA TYR A 127 2.07 -24.58 -8.61
C TYR A 127 2.69 -25.33 -7.44
N ARG A 128 3.76 -26.11 -7.66
CA ARG A 128 4.51 -26.78 -6.59
C ARG A 128 5.11 -25.78 -5.61
N MET A 129 5.69 -24.68 -6.10
CA MET A 129 6.28 -23.64 -5.24
C MET A 129 5.23 -22.95 -4.37
N ILE A 130 4.06 -22.66 -4.93
CA ILE A 130 2.94 -22.04 -4.20
C ILE A 130 2.39 -23.03 -3.17
N SER A 131 2.05 -24.25 -3.58
CA SER A 131 1.43 -25.27 -2.72
C SER A 131 2.31 -25.74 -1.58
N SER A 132 3.63 -25.75 -1.75
CA SER A 132 4.58 -26.06 -0.67
C SER A 132 4.94 -24.85 0.20
N GLY A 133 4.35 -23.68 -0.04
CA GLY A 133 4.57 -22.47 0.75
C GLY A 133 5.91 -21.77 0.54
N PHE A 134 6.66 -22.08 -0.54
CA PHE A 134 7.95 -21.41 -0.79
C PHE A 134 7.79 -19.91 -1.01
N ILE A 135 6.72 -19.50 -1.72
CA ILE A 135 6.46 -18.08 -1.97
C ILE A 135 6.19 -17.33 -0.66
N ALA A 136 5.32 -17.85 0.20
CA ALA A 136 5.02 -17.24 1.50
C ALA A 136 6.25 -17.19 2.40
N LYS A 137 7.11 -18.23 2.36
CA LYS A 137 8.38 -18.23 3.09
C LYS A 137 9.31 -17.13 2.57
N TRP A 138 9.50 -17.01 1.26
CA TRP A 138 10.34 -15.96 0.66
C TRP A 138 9.82 -14.56 0.93
N GLU A 139 8.51 -14.36 0.86
CA GLU A 139 7.89 -13.09 1.22
C GLU A 139 8.24 -12.69 2.66
N ASN A 140 8.07 -13.62 3.61
CA ASN A 140 8.45 -13.39 5.01
C ASN A 140 9.95 -13.11 5.16
N GLU A 141 10.82 -13.85 4.47
CA GLU A 141 12.26 -13.62 4.50
C GLU A 141 12.62 -12.21 4.01
N VAL A 142 12.04 -11.77 2.89
CA VAL A 142 12.26 -10.42 2.33
C VAL A 142 11.72 -9.33 3.25
N LEU A 143 10.56 -9.53 3.87
CA LEU A 143 9.94 -8.54 4.76
C LEU A 143 10.60 -8.47 6.14
N LEU A 144 11.24 -9.56 6.61
CA LEU A 144 11.84 -9.67 7.94
C LEU A 144 13.37 -9.51 7.96
N ASP A 145 14.06 -9.44 6.82
CA ASP A 145 15.52 -9.59 6.72
C ASP A 145 16.33 -8.59 7.57
N LYS A 146 15.76 -7.42 7.95
CA LYS A 146 16.41 -6.49 8.90
C LYS A 146 16.17 -6.77 10.38
N TYR A 147 15.12 -7.50 10.78
CA TYR A 147 14.87 -7.82 12.19
C TYR A 147 15.97 -8.69 12.81
N LYS A 148 16.68 -9.49 11.99
CA LYS A 148 17.87 -10.23 12.44
C LYS A 148 19.12 -9.36 12.64
N LYS A 149 19.12 -8.10 12.19
CA LYS A 149 20.28 -7.20 12.27
C LYS A 149 20.19 -6.16 13.39
N SER A 150 19.03 -5.98 14.02
CA SER A 150 18.91 -5.22 15.27
C SER A 150 17.88 -5.89 16.18
N SER A 151 18.36 -6.67 17.13
CA SER A 151 17.58 -7.14 18.28
C SER A 151 17.12 -5.95 19.12
N ILE A 152 15.91 -5.45 18.83
CA ILE A 152 15.05 -4.70 19.76
C ILE A 152 13.62 -5.18 19.52
N GLU A 153 13.04 -5.83 20.53
CA GLU A 153 11.63 -6.21 20.59
C GLU A 153 10.75 -4.97 20.42
N PHE A 154 9.84 -5.02 19.43
CA PHE A 154 8.63 -4.20 19.45
C PHE A 154 7.44 -5.09 19.14
N ILE A 155 6.45 -4.97 20.01
CA ILE A 155 5.16 -5.68 20.00
C ILE A 155 4.44 -5.29 18.71
N LEU A 156 4.36 -6.22 17.76
CA LEU A 156 3.45 -6.14 16.63
C LEU A 156 2.04 -6.38 17.16
N PHE A 157 1.15 -5.41 16.96
CA PHE A 157 -0.28 -5.66 17.08
C PHE A 157 -0.70 -6.53 15.89
N ASP A 158 -1.15 -7.74 16.20
CA ASP A 158 -1.71 -8.71 15.27
C ASP A 158 -2.88 -8.13 14.47
N ASP A 159 -2.81 -8.22 13.15
CA ASP A 159 -3.97 -8.56 12.31
C ASP A 159 -3.49 -9.38 11.10
N PRO A 160 -3.89 -10.67 10.98
CA PRO A 160 -3.40 -11.56 9.93
C PRO A 160 -4.24 -11.39 8.66
N CYS A 161 -3.74 -10.66 7.67
CA CYS A 161 -4.27 -10.75 6.31
C CYS A 161 -3.61 -11.92 5.57
N LEU A 162 -4.25 -13.08 5.63
CA LEU A 162 -3.89 -14.29 4.89
C LEU A 162 -4.07 -14.12 3.37
N LEU A 163 -3.10 -14.71 2.65
CA LEU A 163 -3.15 -15.33 1.31
C LEU A 163 -3.37 -14.45 0.06
N PHE A 164 -2.30 -14.40 -0.75
CA PHE A 164 -2.22 -14.20 -2.20
C PHE A 164 -3.24 -13.25 -2.83
N ASP A 165 -2.85 -11.98 -2.90
CA ASP A 165 -3.07 -11.10 -4.03
C ASP A 165 -2.10 -9.92 -3.89
N SER A 166 -1.56 -9.36 -4.98
CA SER A 166 -0.89 -8.06 -4.90
C SER A 166 -1.94 -6.98 -4.66
N VAL A 167 -2.27 -6.85 -3.40
CA VAL A 167 -3.16 -5.85 -2.83
C VAL A 167 -2.45 -4.50 -2.89
N CYS A 168 -3.11 -3.42 -3.32
CA CYS A 168 -2.58 -2.06 -3.23
C CYS A 168 -3.17 -1.39 -1.97
N ASP A 169 -2.35 -1.23 -0.93
CA ASP A 169 -2.74 -0.47 0.27
C ASP A 169 -2.34 1.00 0.04
N ARG A 170 -3.30 1.93 0.19
CA ARG A 170 -3.01 3.35 0.06
C ARG A 170 -2.55 3.94 1.39
N ILE A 171 -1.49 4.73 1.37
CA ILE A 171 -0.90 5.38 2.54
C ILE A 171 -1.33 6.86 2.57
N SER A 172 -1.70 7.40 3.73
CA SER A 172 -2.00 8.83 3.98
C SER A 172 -1.67 9.20 5.44
N ILE A 173 -1.02 10.35 5.72
CA ILE A 173 -0.71 10.79 7.10
C ILE A 173 -1.12 12.24 7.41
N LEU A 174 -1.49 12.40 8.70
CA LEU A 174 -1.92 13.52 9.54
C LEU A 174 -1.25 14.91 9.47
N SER A 175 -2.06 15.90 9.87
CA SER A 175 -1.64 17.19 10.41
C SER A 175 -1.79 17.24 11.94
N LYS A 176 -0.94 18.02 12.61
CA LYS A 176 -0.89 18.27 14.05
C LYS A 176 -1.51 19.65 14.30
N GLU A 177 -2.58 19.77 15.11
CA GLU A 177 -2.87 20.95 15.93
C GLU A 177 -4.12 20.77 16.82
N LYS A 178 -3.89 20.85 18.14
CA LYS A 178 -4.65 21.67 19.09
C LYS A 178 -3.81 21.80 20.36
N GLU A 179 -3.04 22.88 20.46
CA GLU A 179 -2.62 23.37 21.77
C GLU A 179 -3.86 23.92 22.46
N ILE A 180 -4.32 23.22 23.49
CA ILE A 180 -5.31 23.76 24.41
C ILE A 180 -4.52 24.52 25.48
N TRP A 181 -4.39 25.83 25.29
CA TRP A 181 -4.02 26.74 26.35
C TRP A 181 -5.24 26.92 27.25
N HIS A 182 -5.25 26.25 28.40
CA HIS A 182 -6.10 26.67 29.51
C HIS A 182 -5.31 27.68 30.34
N VAL A 183 -5.83 28.91 30.31
CA VAL A 183 -5.52 30.05 31.18
C VAL A 183 -5.81 29.67 32.64
#